data_AF-A0ABD2J6T4-F1
#
_entry.id   AF-A0ABD2J6T4-F1
#
_cell.length_a   1.000
_cell.length_b   1.000
_cell.length_c   1.000
_cell.angle_alpha   90.00
_cell.angle_beta   90.00
_cell.angle_gamma   90.00
#
_symmetry.space_group_name_H-M   'P 1'
#
loop_
_entity.id
_entity.type
_entity.pdbx_description
1 polymer ?
#
loop_
_entity_poly.entity_id
_entity_poly.type
_entity_poly.pdbx_seq_one_letter_code
_entity_poly.pdbx_strand_id
1 'polypeptide(L)'
;MANSSLLLPIATLFVVLIAIEFYATAQNSFSVELSQLDRQILELQQRADQLRQQIANENNPAIIESDTRTLQLIQQEINRLQTLRESFQNADQNVAQNFG
;
A
#
# COMPACT_ATOMS: atom_id res chain seq x y z
N MET A 1 17.24 -37.27 -23.42
CA MET A 1 17.40 -37.06 -21.98
C MET A 1 18.43 -35.96 -21.77
N ALA A 2 17.99 -34.81 -21.28
CA ALA A 2 18.85 -33.76 -20.73
C ALA A 2 18.09 -33.18 -19.54
N ASN A 3 18.55 -33.57 -18.35
CA ASN A 3 18.18 -32.97 -17.08
C ASN A 3 19.02 -31.70 -16.85
N SER A 4 18.65 -30.95 -15.82
CA SER A 4 19.27 -29.72 -15.30
C SER A 4 18.75 -28.43 -15.91
N SER A 5 17.75 -27.80 -15.30
CA SER A 5 17.83 -26.98 -14.06
C SER A 5 18.40 -25.59 -14.33
N LEU A 6 17.49 -24.60 -14.43
CA LEU A 6 17.75 -23.22 -14.06
C LEU A 6 16.43 -22.63 -13.54
N LEU A 7 16.00 -23.14 -12.39
CA LEU A 7 15.09 -22.41 -11.50
C LEU A 7 15.88 -21.20 -11.01
N LEU A 8 15.67 -20.05 -11.65
CA LEU A 8 16.20 -18.78 -11.21
C LEU A 8 15.50 -18.43 -9.88
N PRO A 9 16.22 -18.32 -8.75
CA PRO A 9 15.60 -17.93 -7.50
C PRO A 9 15.18 -16.47 -7.60
N ILE A 10 13.88 -16.22 -7.44
CA ILE A 10 13.21 -14.91 -7.35
C ILE A 10 13.61 -14.23 -6.02
N ALA A 11 14.91 -14.06 -5.80
CA ALA A 11 15.47 -13.56 -4.53
C ALA A 11 16.17 -12.20 -4.69
N THR A 12 16.15 -11.59 -5.87
CA THR A 12 16.92 -10.37 -6.18
C THR A 12 16.10 -9.09 -6.27
N LEU A 13 14.86 -9.05 -5.76
CA LEU A 13 14.05 -7.82 -5.72
C LEU A 13 13.92 -7.20 -4.31
N PHE A 14 14.88 -7.49 -3.42
CA PHE A 14 14.94 -6.89 -2.08
C PHE A 14 16.00 -5.77 -1.91
N VAL A 15 16.57 -5.25 -3.00
CA VAL A 15 17.72 -4.31 -2.92
C VAL A 15 17.33 -2.82 -2.98
N VAL A 16 16.08 -2.45 -3.23
CA VAL A 16 15.68 -1.02 -3.25
C VAL A 16 15.30 -0.55 -1.84
N LEU A 17 16.18 -0.75 -0.86
CA LEU A 17 15.93 -0.41 0.54
C LEU A 17 16.88 0.64 1.13
N ILE A 18 17.90 1.13 0.42
CA ILE A 18 18.84 2.09 1.03
C ILE A 18 19.35 3.07 -0.02
N ALA A 19 18.64 4.19 -0.22
CA ALA A 19 19.22 5.48 -0.61
C ALA A 19 18.09 6.49 -0.95
N ILE A 20 17.43 7.08 0.05
CA ILE A 20 17.07 8.51 -0.05
C ILE A 20 17.32 9.11 1.32
N GLU A 21 18.38 9.90 1.34
CA GLU A 21 18.97 10.55 2.51
C GLU A 21 18.04 11.62 3.09
N PHE A 22 18.09 11.72 4.41
CA PHE A 22 17.67 12.87 5.19
C PHE A 22 18.31 14.16 4.64
N TYR A 23 17.51 15.10 4.10
CA TYR A 23 17.55 16.54 4.45
C TYR A 23 16.57 17.37 3.60
N ALA A 24 15.41 17.72 4.16
CA ALA A 24 15.02 19.14 4.26
C ALA A 24 13.98 19.31 5.39
N THR A 25 14.49 19.56 6.59
CA THR A 25 14.01 20.65 7.44
C THR A 25 12.49 20.76 7.68
N ALA A 26 11.96 19.95 8.61
CA ALA A 26 10.64 20.06 9.27
C ALA A 26 9.35 20.11 8.40
N GLN A 27 9.34 20.77 7.25
CA GLN A 27 8.27 20.70 6.23
C GLN A 27 8.32 19.40 5.42
N ASN A 28 9.49 18.75 5.24
CA ASN A 28 9.54 17.46 4.53
C ASN A 28 8.99 16.27 5.32
N SER A 29 8.88 16.37 6.64
CA SER A 29 8.39 15.25 7.48
C SER A 29 6.94 14.90 7.12
N PHE A 30 6.08 15.91 6.96
CA PHE A 30 4.69 15.75 6.55
C PHE A 30 4.57 15.23 5.12
N SER A 31 5.38 15.73 4.19
CA SER A 31 5.37 15.27 2.79
C SER A 31 5.83 13.83 2.64
N VAL A 32 6.83 13.42 3.44
CA VAL A 32 7.31 12.03 3.49
C VAL A 32 6.24 11.12 4.08
N GLU A 33 5.58 11.52 5.15
CA GLU A 33 4.50 10.76 5.79
C GLU A 33 3.27 10.60 4.88
N LEU A 34 2.89 11.67 4.16
CA LEU A 34 1.82 11.62 3.14
C LEU A 34 2.19 10.67 1.98
N SER A 35 3.44 10.72 1.51
CA SER A 35 3.92 9.84 0.43
C SER A 35 3.99 8.37 0.86
N GLN A 36 4.17 8.10 2.16
CA GLN A 36 4.12 6.74 2.71
C GLN A 36 2.68 6.26 2.80
N LEU A 37 1.74 7.12 3.22
CA LEU A 37 0.30 6.84 3.21
C LEU A 37 -0.21 6.52 1.80
N ASP A 38 0.15 7.31 0.80
CA ASP A 38 -0.27 7.06 -0.59
C ASP A 38 0.28 5.72 -1.13
N ARG A 39 1.53 5.37 -0.79
CA ARG A 39 2.11 4.06 -1.14
C ARG A 39 1.37 2.90 -0.47
N GLN A 40 1.07 3.01 0.82
CA GLN A 40 0.32 1.98 1.54
C GLN A 40 -1.10 1.80 0.99
N ILE A 41 -1.78 2.90 0.66
CA ILE A 41 -3.11 2.86 0.01
C ILE A 41 -3.02 2.13 -1.33
N LEU A 42 -2.02 2.46 -2.16
CA LEU A 42 -1.83 1.84 -3.47
C LEU A 42 -1.56 0.32 -3.34
N GLU A 43 -0.70 -0.08 -2.40
CA GLU A 43 -0.42 -1.50 -2.15
C GLU A 43 -1.68 -2.26 -1.70
N LEU A 44 -2.48 -1.68 -0.81
CA LEU A 44 -3.74 -2.29 -0.36
C LEU A 44 -4.77 -2.37 -1.50
N GLN A 45 -4.84 -1.36 -2.37
CA GLN A 45 -5.70 -1.39 -3.56
C GLN A 45 -5.30 -2.53 -4.51
N GLN A 46 -4.00 -2.68 -4.80
CA GLN A 46 -3.51 -3.77 -5.63
C GLN A 46 -3.85 -5.15 -5.03
N ARG A 47 -3.68 -5.30 -3.70
CA ARG A 47 -4.07 -6.54 -3.00
C ARG A 47 -5.56 -6.79 -3.06
N ALA A 48 -6.38 -5.75 -2.89
CA ALA A 48 -7.84 -5.86 -3.01
C ALA A 48 -8.26 -6.33 -4.41
N ASP A 49 -7.62 -5.81 -5.45
CA ASP A 49 -7.92 -6.20 -6.83
C ASP A 49 -7.46 -7.62 -7.15
N GLN A 50 -6.28 -8.04 -6.66
CA GLN A 50 -5.84 -9.43 -6.74
C GLN A 50 -6.81 -10.38 -6.04
N LEU A 51 -7.26 -10.03 -4.83
CA LEU A 51 -8.21 -10.83 -4.06
C LEU A 51 -9.59 -10.89 -4.75
N ARG A 52 -10.05 -9.80 -5.37
CA ARG A 52 -11.26 -9.81 -6.20
C ARG A 52 -11.16 -10.78 -7.37
N GLN A 53 -10.00 -10.82 -8.04
CA GLN A 53 -9.77 -11.78 -9.13
C GLN A 53 -9.72 -13.22 -8.62
N GLN A 54 -9.14 -13.45 -7.44
CA GLN A 54 -9.12 -14.77 -6.81
C GLN A 54 -10.55 -15.24 -6.50
N ILE A 55 -11.36 -14.39 -5.85
CA ILE A 55 -12.76 -14.67 -5.55
C ILE A 55 -13.55 -14.99 -6.83
N ALA A 56 -13.33 -14.23 -7.91
CA ALA A 56 -14.04 -14.44 -9.18
C ALA A 56 -13.70 -15.78 -9.86
N ASN A 57 -12.53 -16.35 -9.57
CA ASN A 57 -12.08 -17.63 -10.12
C ASN A 57 -12.25 -18.81 -9.15
N GLU A 58 -12.66 -18.54 -7.91
CA GLU A 58 -12.86 -19.56 -6.89
C GLU A 58 -14.23 -20.22 -7.04
N ASN A 59 -14.28 -21.54 -6.83
CA ASN A 59 -15.52 -22.33 -6.91
C ASN A 59 -15.96 -22.85 -5.53
N ASN A 60 -15.09 -22.77 -4.52
CA ASN A 60 -15.42 -23.18 -3.16
C ASN A 60 -16.11 -22.05 -2.38
N PRO A 61 -17.40 -22.21 -2.00
CA PRO A 61 -18.16 -21.16 -1.32
C PRO A 61 -17.59 -20.76 0.05
N ALA A 62 -16.94 -21.69 0.77
CA ALA A 62 -16.31 -21.37 2.06
C ALA A 62 -15.08 -20.47 1.89
N ILE A 63 -14.32 -20.66 0.80
CA ILE A 63 -13.16 -19.82 0.46
C ILE A 63 -13.64 -18.45 -0.01
N ILE A 64 -14.65 -18.41 -0.90
CA ILE A 64 -15.28 -17.16 -1.35
C ILE A 64 -15.76 -16.31 -0.17
N GLU A 65 -16.43 -16.92 0.82
CA GLU A 65 -16.91 -16.20 1.99
C GLU A 65 -15.75 -15.63 2.84
N SER A 66 -14.72 -16.45 3.09
CA SER A 66 -13.52 -16.04 3.82
C SER A 66 -12.78 -14.90 3.12
N ASP A 67 -12.57 -15.02 1.82
CA ASP A 67 -11.86 -14.02 1.01
C ASP A 67 -12.68 -12.74 0.86
N THR A 68 -14.01 -12.85 0.79
CA THR A 68 -14.90 -11.68 0.80
C THR A 68 -14.80 -10.90 2.12
N ARG A 69 -14.72 -11.59 3.28
CA ARG A 69 -14.48 -10.92 4.56
C ARG A 69 -13.11 -10.26 4.60
N THR A 70 -12.08 -10.92 4.08
CA THR A 70 -10.74 -10.36 3.97
C THR A 70 -10.73 -9.11 3.10
N LEU A 71 -11.44 -9.13 1.96
CA LEU A 71 -11.59 -7.98 1.07
C LEU A 71 -12.28 -6.80 1.77
N GLN A 72 -13.32 -7.07 2.59
CA GLN A 72 -13.99 -6.05 3.39
C GLN A 72 -13.03 -5.39 4.39
N LEU A 73 -12.18 -6.17 5.07
CA LEU A 73 -11.17 -5.63 5.99
C LEU A 73 -10.14 -4.76 5.26
N ILE A 74 -9.66 -5.21 4.10
CA ILE A 74 -8.74 -4.42 3.27
C ILE A 74 -9.40 -3.09 2.85
N GLN A 75 -10.68 -3.12 2.45
CA GLN A 75 -11.39 -1.91 2.05
C GLN A 75 -11.61 -0.94 3.23
N GLN A 76 -11.88 -1.47 4.43
CA GLN A 76 -11.98 -0.65 5.64
C GLN A 76 -10.65 0.04 5.97
N GLU A 77 -9.54 -0.67 5.83
CA GLU A 77 -8.21 -0.10 6.07
C GLU A 77 -7.84 0.96 5.03
N ILE A 78 -8.14 0.72 3.74
CA ILE A 78 -7.98 1.74 2.69
C ILE A 78 -8.75 3.02 3.05
N ASN A 79 -10.01 2.90 3.46
CA ASN A 79 -10.83 4.04 3.83
C ASN A 79 -10.25 4.77 5.05
N ARG A 80 -9.75 4.02 6.04
CA ARG A 80 -9.08 4.60 7.22
C ARG A 80 -7.84 5.41 6.83
N LEU A 81 -6.99 4.86 5.97
CA LEU A 81 -5.77 5.54 5.50
C LEU A 81 -6.09 6.76 4.63
N GLN A 82 -7.15 6.70 3.81
CA GLN A 82 -7.63 7.86 3.04
C GLN A 82 -8.09 9.00 3.95
N THR A 83 -8.91 8.70 4.97
CA THR A 83 -9.31 9.69 5.98
C THR A 83 -8.11 10.28 6.72
N LEU A 84 -7.12 9.45 7.04
CA LEU A 84 -5.89 9.90 7.69
C LEU A 84 -5.10 10.84 6.77
N ARG A 85 -4.95 10.49 5.49
CA ARG A 85 -4.31 11.35 4.48
C ARG A 85 -5.01 12.71 4.35
N GLU A 86 -6.34 12.72 4.29
CA GLU A 86 -7.13 13.96 4.24
C GLU A 86 -6.93 14.82 5.50
N SER A 87 -6.85 14.19 6.68
CA SER A 87 -6.58 14.91 7.93
C SER A 87 -5.20 15.59 7.92
N PHE A 88 -4.18 14.92 7.37
CA PHE A 88 -2.84 15.48 7.21
C PHE A 88 -2.81 16.63 6.21
N GLN A 89 -3.50 16.50 5.06
CA GLN A 89 -3.61 17.57 4.07
C GLN A 89 -4.31 18.82 4.64
N ASN A 90 -5.38 18.62 5.42
CA ASN A 90 -6.09 19.73 6.07
C ASN A 90 -5.24 20.39 7.17
N ALA A 91 -4.47 19.63 7.93
CA ALA A 91 -3.55 20.17 8.93
C ALA A 91 -2.47 21.05 8.27
N ASP A 92 -1.90 20.60 7.15
CA ASP A 92 -0.88 21.32 6.39
C ASP A 92 -1.41 22.66 5.81
N GLN A 93 -2.63 22.65 5.25
CA GLN A 93 -3.29 23.87 4.76
C GLN A 93 -3.58 24.89 5.88
N ASN A 94 -3.98 24.43 7.07
CA ASN A 94 -4.26 25.33 8.20
C ASN A 94 -2.97 25.94 8.79
N VAL A 95 -1.85 25.22 8.75
CA VAL A 95 -0.54 25.77 9.10
C VAL A 95 -0.11 26.80 8.06
N ALA A 96 -0.27 26.52 6.77
CA ALA A 96 0.08 27.47 5.71
C ALA A 96 -0.74 28.79 5.76
N GLN A 97 -1.99 28.75 6.23
CA GLN A 97 -2.85 29.94 6.32
C GLN A 97 -2.63 30.81 7.57
N ASN A 98 -2.16 30.23 8.69
CA ASN A 98 -1.99 30.97 9.95
C ASN A 98 -0.64 31.72 10.08
N PHE A 99 0.31 31.45 9.18
CA PHE A 99 1.62 32.12 9.14
C PHE A 99 1.81 33.02 7.88
N GLY A 100 0.71 33.33 7.18
CA GLY A 100 0.67 34.25 6.03
C GLY A 100 0.33 35.68 6.41
#